data_AF-I8I8M9-F1
#
_entry.id   AF-I8I8M9-F1
#
_cell.length_a   1.000
_cell.length_b   1.000
_cell.length_c   1.000
_cell.angle_alpha   90.00
_cell.angle_beta   90.00
_cell.angle_gamma   90.00
#
_symmetry.space_group_name_H-M   'P 1'
#
loop_
_entity.id
_entity.type
_entity.pdbx_description
1 polymer ?
#
loop_
_entity_poly.entity_id
_entity_poly.type
_entity_poly.pdbx_seq_one_letter_code
_entity_poly.pdbx_strand_id
1 'polypeptide(L)'
;MERYPYDKVIFHPGRYCSTCEFDKPARSKHCSFCRACVSRHDHHCVWLMNCVGLNNYRYFLALIISLSIMLIYGSCIGFSLLSQSWEELIPLDSPLRTTRQSWTMSFNVWTIVISTDLRIGGVTSLMFMTAPLAMAFLVYHTYLIWAGMTTNESAKWSDWKEDVADGMVFKSTKAEAYGNSPLLREYQSPQTSWPVNSDQVLVLTEGEPPRVGFVFSLDSNEIRQPNDGEAPIDHIWTPVRSMREIDNIYDLGFWDNLRHSFGLPARRKMS
;
A
#
# COMPACT_ATOMS: atom_id res chain seq x y z
N MET A 1 -22.06 -5.45 -11.68
CA MET A 1 -22.04 -5.60 -10.21
C MET A 1 -20.76 -4.94 -9.72
N GLU A 2 -20.86 -3.84 -8.99
CA GLU A 2 -19.71 -3.17 -8.38
C GLU A 2 -19.13 -4.07 -7.28
N ARG A 3 -17.82 -4.35 -7.36
CA ARG A 3 -17.15 -5.28 -6.44
C ARG A 3 -16.78 -4.65 -5.10
N TYR A 4 -16.51 -3.34 -5.10
CA TYR A 4 -16.09 -2.57 -3.93
C TYR A 4 -17.04 -1.40 -3.74
N PRO A 5 -17.51 -1.13 -2.51
CA PRO A 5 -18.27 0.07 -2.22
C PRO A 5 -17.36 1.30 -2.28
N TYR A 6 -17.95 2.45 -2.61
CA TYR A 6 -17.32 3.76 -2.40
C TYR A 6 -17.31 4.06 -0.90
N ASP A 7 -16.13 4.35 -0.35
CA ASP A 7 -15.98 4.71 1.06
C ASP A 7 -16.31 6.18 1.33
N LYS A 8 -16.34 7.02 0.28
CA LYS A 8 -16.45 8.48 0.38
C LYS A 8 -15.40 9.08 1.32
N VAL A 9 -14.24 8.43 1.39
CA VAL A 9 -13.02 8.90 2.06
C VAL A 9 -11.92 8.99 1.02
N ILE A 10 -11.61 7.87 0.37
CA ILE A 10 -10.59 7.76 -0.67
C ILE A 10 -11.21 7.70 -2.07
N PHE A 11 -12.40 7.12 -2.16
CA PHE A 11 -13.14 6.87 -3.38
C PHE A 11 -14.57 7.38 -3.27
N HIS A 12 -14.85 8.41 -4.07
CA HIS A 12 -16.17 9.02 -4.22
C HIS A 12 -16.85 8.53 -5.51
N PRO A 13 -18.19 8.37 -5.51
CA PRO A 13 -18.94 8.04 -6.72
C PRO A 13 -18.87 9.17 -7.77
N GLY A 14 -19.26 8.88 -9.01
CA GLY A 14 -19.34 9.88 -10.09
C GLY A 14 -17.98 10.35 -10.64
N ARG A 15 -16.87 9.72 -10.24
CA ARG A 15 -15.54 10.03 -10.79
C ARG A 15 -15.37 9.46 -12.20
N TYR A 16 -15.70 10.24 -13.22
CA TYR A 16 -15.56 9.86 -14.63
C TYR A 16 -14.09 9.77 -15.09
N CYS A 17 -13.78 8.86 -16.00
CA CYS A 17 -12.52 8.83 -16.75
C CYS A 17 -12.75 9.31 -18.17
N SER A 18 -12.24 10.49 -18.53
CA SER A 18 -12.37 11.06 -19.87
C SER A 18 -11.69 10.22 -20.96
N THR A 19 -10.57 9.57 -20.65
CA THR A 19 -9.84 8.75 -21.64
C THR A 19 -10.53 7.43 -21.96
N CYS A 20 -11.16 6.79 -20.97
CA CYS A 20 -11.83 5.50 -21.17
C CYS A 20 -13.35 5.62 -21.33
N GLU A 21 -13.89 6.83 -21.13
CA GLU A 21 -15.28 7.18 -21.32
C GLU A 21 -16.29 6.46 -20.40
N PHE A 22 -15.90 6.18 -19.15
CA PHE A 22 -16.81 5.57 -18.16
C PHE A 22 -16.52 6.03 -16.71
N ASP A 23 -17.51 5.85 -15.84
CA ASP A 23 -17.40 6.13 -14.40
C ASP A 23 -16.48 5.14 -13.70
N LYS A 24 -15.42 5.64 -13.06
CA LYS A 24 -14.43 4.80 -12.39
C LYS A 24 -15.05 4.07 -11.19
N PRO A 25 -15.01 2.73 -11.16
CA PRO A 25 -15.36 1.96 -9.97
C PRO A 25 -14.45 2.33 -8.79
N ALA A 26 -14.93 2.12 -7.57
CA ALA A 26 -14.10 2.26 -6.38
C ALA A 26 -12.82 1.41 -6.49
N ARG A 27 -11.71 1.92 -5.94
CA ARG A 27 -10.36 1.32 -6.02
C ARG A 27 -9.77 1.22 -7.43
N SER A 28 -10.37 1.83 -8.45
CA SER A 28 -9.78 1.87 -9.79
C SER A 28 -8.98 3.16 -10.06
N LYS A 29 -8.01 3.08 -10.99
CA LYS A 29 -7.24 4.24 -11.45
C LYS A 29 -6.90 4.09 -12.93
N HIS A 30 -6.99 5.19 -13.68
CA HIS A 30 -6.50 5.25 -15.04
C HIS A 30 -4.96 5.29 -15.04
N CYS A 31 -4.33 4.33 -15.70
CA CYS A 31 -2.90 4.35 -15.96
C CYS A 31 -2.64 4.89 -17.36
N SER A 32 -1.93 6.00 -17.48
CA SER A 32 -1.57 6.60 -18.77
C SER A 32 -0.64 5.73 -19.61
N PHE A 33 0.25 4.96 -18.98
CA PHE A 33 1.14 4.03 -19.67
C PHE A 33 0.38 2.86 -20.30
N CYS A 34 -0.55 2.25 -19.57
CA CYS A 34 -1.38 1.17 -20.08
C CYS A 34 -2.60 1.66 -20.88
N ARG A 35 -2.90 2.97 -20.83
CA ARG A 35 -4.07 3.62 -21.44
C ARG A 35 -5.40 2.95 -21.07
N ALA A 36 -5.50 2.50 -19.82
CA ALA A 36 -6.65 1.78 -19.32
C ALA A 36 -6.91 2.09 -17.85
N CYS A 37 -8.18 2.07 -17.46
CA CYS A 37 -8.59 2.03 -16.06
C CYS A 37 -8.39 0.62 -15.50
N VAL A 38 -7.56 0.51 -14.45
CA VAL A 38 -7.24 -0.76 -13.81
C VAL A 38 -8.02 -0.86 -12.50
N SER A 39 -8.78 -1.94 -12.32
CA SER A 39 -9.51 -2.23 -11.09
C SER A 39 -8.56 -2.65 -9.96
N ARG A 40 -8.85 -2.21 -8.72
CA ARG A 40 -7.95 -2.37 -7.56
C ARG A 40 -6.50 -2.06 -7.96
N HIS A 41 -6.31 -0.89 -8.57
CA HIS A 41 -5.02 -0.50 -9.14
C HIS A 41 -3.99 -0.38 -8.01
N ASP A 42 -2.91 -1.14 -8.10
CA ASP A 42 -1.81 -1.08 -7.15
C ASP A 42 -0.74 -0.10 -7.63
N HIS A 43 -0.02 -0.46 -8.70
CA HIS A 43 0.95 0.42 -9.36
C HIS A 43 1.17 0.02 -10.82
N HIS A 44 1.78 0.90 -11.60
CA HIS A 44 2.34 0.51 -12.90
C HIS A 44 3.76 0.00 -12.66
N CYS A 45 4.00 -1.29 -12.92
CA CYS A 45 5.30 -1.90 -12.71
C CYS A 45 6.13 -1.79 -13.99
N VAL A 46 7.15 -0.94 -13.97
CA VAL A 46 8.07 -0.76 -15.11
C VAL A 46 8.83 -2.04 -15.46
N TRP A 47 9.07 -2.92 -14.49
CA TRP A 47 9.77 -4.20 -14.71
C TRP A 47 8.90 -5.23 -15.44
N LEU A 48 7.58 -5.16 -15.26
CA LEU A 48 6.62 -6.01 -15.95
C LEU A 48 6.08 -5.36 -17.23
N MET A 49 6.39 -4.09 -17.46
CA MET A 49 5.77 -3.24 -18.49
C MET A 49 4.24 -3.37 -18.47
N ASN A 50 3.67 -3.47 -17.26
CA ASN A 50 2.25 -3.72 -17.06
C ASN A 50 1.79 -3.20 -15.69
N CYS A 51 0.51 -2.85 -15.59
CA CYS A 51 -0.11 -2.54 -14.31
C CYS A 51 -0.28 -3.79 -13.45
N VAL A 52 -0.03 -3.62 -12.17
CA VAL A 52 -0.39 -4.56 -11.12
C VAL A 52 -1.72 -4.09 -10.52
N GLY A 53 -2.70 -4.98 -10.46
CA GLY A 53 -4.03 -4.70 -9.92
C GLY A 53 -4.82 -5.97 -9.66
N LEU A 54 -6.15 -5.87 -9.64
CA LEU A 54 -7.03 -6.94 -9.18
C LEU A 54 -6.73 -8.33 -9.78
N ASN A 55 -6.56 -8.39 -11.10
CA ASN A 55 -6.53 -9.66 -11.83
C ASN A 55 -5.14 -10.33 -11.84
N ASN A 56 -4.09 -9.60 -11.51
CA ASN A 56 -2.71 -10.11 -11.56
C ASN A 56 -1.89 -9.93 -10.28
N TYR A 57 -2.44 -9.30 -9.24
CA TYR A 57 -1.74 -9.11 -7.95
C TYR A 57 -1.19 -10.43 -7.39
N ARG A 58 -1.94 -11.54 -7.47
CA ARG A 58 -1.48 -12.86 -7.02
C ARG A 58 -0.24 -13.37 -7.76
N TYR A 59 -0.13 -13.10 -9.06
CA TYR A 59 1.02 -13.51 -9.87
C TYR A 59 2.23 -12.62 -9.57
N PHE A 60 1.98 -11.33 -9.36
CA PHE A 60 2.99 -10.40 -8.89
C PHE A 60 3.54 -10.80 -7.51
N LEU A 61 2.68 -11.21 -6.56
CA LEU A 61 3.12 -11.73 -5.27
C LEU A 61 3.97 -13.01 -5.42
N ALA A 62 3.55 -13.94 -6.28
CA ALA A 62 4.32 -15.15 -6.56
C ALA A 62 5.69 -14.83 -7.18
N LEU A 63 5.76 -13.83 -8.07
CA LEU A 63 7.00 -13.34 -8.65
C LEU A 63 7.95 -12.80 -7.59
N ILE A 64 7.50 -11.89 -6.72
CA ILE A 64 8.38 -11.31 -5.69
C ILE A 64 8.82 -12.35 -4.66
N ILE A 65 7.96 -13.30 -4.29
CA ILE A 65 8.33 -14.40 -3.37
C ILE A 65 9.38 -15.31 -4.01
N SER A 66 9.16 -15.74 -5.25
CA SER A 66 10.11 -16.61 -5.95
C SER A 66 11.44 -15.91 -6.23
N LEU A 67 11.40 -14.62 -6.58
CA LEU A 67 12.60 -13.79 -6.72
C LEU A 67 13.38 -13.68 -5.40
N SER A 68 12.70 -13.37 -4.29
CA SER A 68 13.31 -13.31 -2.97
C SER A 68 13.99 -14.63 -2.56
N ILE A 69 13.30 -15.75 -2.76
CA ILE A 69 13.85 -17.09 -2.46
C ILE A 69 15.08 -17.36 -3.34
N MET A 70 14.99 -17.11 -4.65
CA MET A 70 16.08 -17.35 -5.58
C MET A 70 17.32 -16.51 -5.26
N LEU A 71 17.14 -15.22 -4.92
CA LEU A 71 18.25 -14.34 -4.56
C LEU A 71 18.92 -14.74 -3.25
N ILE A 72 18.16 -15.12 -2.22
CA ILE A 72 18.71 -15.60 -0.94
C ILE A 72 19.45 -16.92 -1.18
N TYR A 73 18.80 -17.88 -1.82
CA TYR A 73 19.38 -19.20 -2.10
C TYR A 73 20.66 -19.10 -2.91
N GLY A 74 20.65 -18.31 -3.99
CA GLY A 74 21.82 -18.07 -4.82
C GLY A 74 22.95 -17.35 -4.07
N SER A 75 22.62 -16.39 -3.19
CA SER A 75 23.61 -15.74 -2.33
C SER A 75 24.26 -16.73 -1.35
N CYS A 76 23.46 -17.62 -0.74
CA CYS A 76 23.98 -18.64 0.17
C CYS A 76 24.89 -19.64 -0.54
N ILE A 77 24.47 -20.16 -1.69
CA ILE A 77 25.30 -21.09 -2.48
C ILE A 77 26.57 -20.41 -2.97
N GLY A 78 26.43 -19.19 -3.51
CA GLY A 78 27.56 -18.40 -3.97
C GLY A 78 28.59 -18.17 -2.86
N PHE A 79 28.13 -17.81 -1.66
CA PHE A 79 28.99 -17.69 -0.48
C PHE A 79 29.67 -19.02 -0.12
N SER A 80 28.94 -20.14 -0.14
CA SER A 80 29.51 -21.47 0.11
C SER A 80 30.59 -21.86 -0.92
N LEU A 81 30.41 -21.53 -2.19
CA LEU A 81 31.42 -21.79 -3.24
C LEU A 81 32.64 -20.89 -3.06
N LEU A 82 32.44 -19.59 -2.82
CA LEU A 82 33.55 -18.66 -2.60
C LEU A 82 34.33 -18.99 -1.31
N SER A 83 33.64 -19.51 -0.28
CA SER A 83 34.32 -19.99 0.94
C SER A 83 35.23 -21.19 0.68
N GLN A 84 34.91 -22.06 -0.28
CA GLN A 84 35.82 -23.14 -0.68
C GLN A 84 37.05 -22.58 -1.40
N SER A 85 36.86 -21.61 -2.31
CA SER A 85 37.99 -20.91 -2.94
C SER A 85 38.87 -20.18 -1.92
N TRP A 86 38.28 -19.60 -0.88
CA TRP A 86 39.03 -19.03 0.24
C TRP A 86 39.90 -20.07 0.94
N GLU A 87 39.34 -21.25 1.20
CA GLU A 87 40.07 -22.34 1.85
C GLU A 87 41.24 -22.86 1.00
N GLU A 88 41.06 -22.92 -0.32
CA GLU A 88 42.11 -23.34 -1.27
C GLU A 88 43.21 -22.29 -1.44
N LEU A 89 42.86 -20.99 -1.47
CA LEU A 89 43.83 -19.92 -1.68
C LEU A 89 44.68 -19.63 -0.44
N ILE A 90 44.14 -19.88 0.76
CA ILE A 90 44.78 -19.49 2.01
C ILE A 90 45.20 -20.74 2.79
N PRO A 91 46.50 -21.06 2.86
CA PRO A 91 46.99 -22.18 3.64
C PRO A 91 46.53 -22.14 5.10
N LEU A 92 46.38 -23.33 5.72
CA LEU A 92 45.90 -23.48 7.10
C LEU A 92 46.80 -22.78 8.14
N ASP A 93 48.10 -22.70 7.86
CA ASP A 93 49.13 -22.06 8.68
C ASP A 93 49.23 -20.53 8.45
N SER A 94 48.44 -19.98 7.53
CA SER A 94 48.48 -18.56 7.20
C SER A 94 48.05 -17.69 8.39
N PRO A 95 48.81 -16.62 8.73
CA PRO A 95 48.42 -15.67 9.76
C PRO A 95 47.11 -14.94 9.43
N LEU A 96 46.66 -14.98 8.17
CA LEU A 96 45.36 -14.47 7.74
C LEU A 96 44.17 -15.17 8.41
N ARG A 97 44.34 -16.44 8.83
CA ARG A 97 43.28 -17.25 9.47
C ARG A 97 43.21 -17.06 10.98
N THR A 98 44.34 -16.82 11.63
CA THR A 98 44.46 -16.79 13.10
C THR A 98 44.50 -15.38 13.67
N THR A 99 44.98 -14.40 12.90
CA THR A 99 45.11 -13.01 13.36
C THR A 99 43.86 -12.22 12.97
N ARG A 100 43.39 -11.33 13.87
CA ARG A 100 42.30 -10.39 13.55
C ARG A 100 42.77 -9.45 12.44
N GLN A 101 42.13 -9.55 11.29
CA GLN A 101 42.45 -8.72 10.12
C GLN A 101 41.79 -7.34 10.21
N SER A 102 42.42 -6.34 9.59
CA SER A 102 41.76 -5.05 9.34
C SER A 102 40.65 -5.22 8.30
N TRP A 103 39.68 -4.29 8.30
CA TRP A 103 38.63 -4.26 7.27
C TRP A 103 39.22 -4.21 5.85
N THR A 104 40.26 -3.41 5.64
CA THR A 104 40.94 -3.28 4.34
C THR A 104 41.56 -4.59 3.88
N MET A 105 42.23 -5.33 4.77
CA MET A 105 42.79 -6.63 4.45
C MET A 105 41.69 -7.63 4.12
N SER A 106 40.63 -7.70 4.92
CA SER A 106 39.48 -8.57 4.64
C SER A 106 38.87 -8.30 3.26
N PHE A 107 38.64 -7.03 2.90
CA PHE A 107 38.13 -6.66 1.58
C PHE A 107 39.07 -7.05 0.44
N ASN A 108 40.38 -6.84 0.61
CA ASN A 108 41.36 -7.20 -0.41
C ASN A 108 41.36 -8.71 -0.66
N VAL A 109 41.36 -9.53 0.40
CA VAL A 109 41.38 -10.98 0.23
C VAL A 109 40.06 -11.48 -0.37
N TRP A 110 38.91 -10.98 0.08
CA TRP A 110 37.63 -11.34 -0.54
C TRP A 110 37.52 -10.88 -2.00
N THR A 111 38.15 -9.77 -2.38
CA THR A 111 38.23 -9.34 -3.79
C THR A 111 39.02 -10.34 -4.62
N ILE A 112 40.15 -10.84 -4.09
CA ILE A 112 40.93 -11.89 -4.73
C ILE A 112 40.07 -13.16 -4.87
N VAL A 113 39.39 -13.59 -3.81
CA VAL A 113 38.50 -14.77 -3.83
C VAL A 113 37.37 -14.63 -4.85
N ILE A 114 36.73 -13.46 -4.96
CA ILE A 114 35.70 -13.20 -5.97
C ILE A 114 36.29 -13.22 -7.39
N SER A 115 37.56 -12.85 -7.54
CA SER A 115 38.24 -12.80 -8.84
C SER A 115 38.79 -14.15 -9.33
N THR A 116 38.80 -15.19 -8.48
CA THR A 116 39.26 -16.55 -8.88
C THR A 116 38.37 -17.14 -9.96
N ASP A 117 37.05 -16.94 -9.83
CA ASP A 117 36.05 -17.22 -10.84
C ASP A 117 35.09 -16.03 -10.95
N LEU A 118 35.33 -15.18 -11.95
CA LEU A 118 34.51 -13.99 -12.19
C LEU A 118 33.03 -14.31 -12.44
N ARG A 119 32.67 -15.51 -12.90
CA ARG A 119 31.28 -15.91 -13.11
C ARG A 119 30.61 -16.17 -11.77
N ILE A 120 31.21 -17.01 -10.92
CA ILE A 120 30.67 -17.34 -9.60
C ILE A 120 30.69 -16.09 -8.72
N GLY A 121 31.82 -15.40 -8.66
CA GLY A 121 32.00 -14.16 -7.89
C GLY A 121 31.01 -13.08 -8.32
N GLY A 122 30.94 -12.77 -9.62
CA GLY A 122 30.06 -11.74 -10.16
C GLY A 122 28.57 -12.02 -9.91
N VAL A 123 28.11 -13.26 -10.17
CA VAL A 123 26.71 -13.65 -9.93
C VAL A 123 26.38 -13.58 -8.44
N THR A 124 27.28 -14.07 -7.58
CA THR A 124 27.09 -14.04 -6.12
C THR A 124 26.98 -12.60 -5.61
N SER A 125 27.88 -11.71 -6.04
CA SER A 125 27.84 -10.30 -5.65
C SER A 125 26.55 -9.61 -6.11
N LEU A 126 26.12 -9.85 -7.36
CA LEU A 126 24.86 -9.30 -7.87
C LEU A 126 23.66 -9.78 -7.05
N MET A 127 23.58 -11.09 -6.77
CA MET A 127 22.49 -11.66 -5.97
C MET A 127 22.49 -11.10 -4.56
N PHE A 128 23.65 -11.03 -3.91
CA PHE A 128 23.79 -10.51 -2.56
C PHE A 128 23.38 -9.03 -2.46
N MET A 129 23.78 -8.20 -3.43
CA MET A 129 23.44 -6.78 -3.43
C MET A 129 21.97 -6.50 -3.77
N THR A 130 21.33 -7.37 -4.57
CA THR A 130 19.93 -7.20 -4.99
C THR A 130 18.91 -7.85 -4.04
N ALA A 131 19.33 -8.87 -3.27
CA ALA A 131 18.47 -9.56 -2.30
C ALA A 131 17.78 -8.61 -1.29
N PRO A 132 18.46 -7.62 -0.68
CA PRO A 132 17.82 -6.70 0.28
C PRO A 132 16.68 -5.91 -0.34
N LEU A 133 16.82 -5.46 -1.59
CA LEU A 133 15.78 -4.71 -2.29
C LEU A 133 14.54 -5.58 -2.53
N ALA A 134 14.73 -6.81 -3.02
CA ALA A 134 13.63 -7.75 -3.22
C ALA A 134 12.92 -8.10 -1.90
N MET A 135 13.68 -8.29 -0.82
CA MET A 135 13.14 -8.55 0.50
C MET A 135 12.37 -7.37 1.08
N ALA A 136 12.91 -6.14 0.97
CA ALA A 136 12.20 -4.94 1.40
C ALA A 136 10.88 -4.77 0.65
N PHE A 137 10.87 -5.06 -0.65
CA PHE A 137 9.67 -4.99 -1.47
C PHE A 137 8.63 -6.06 -1.09
N LEU A 138 9.07 -7.29 -0.81
CA LEU A 138 8.21 -8.35 -0.28
C LEU A 138 7.61 -8.01 1.09
N VAL A 139 8.41 -7.46 1.99
CA VAL A 139 7.95 -7.00 3.32
C VAL A 139 6.92 -5.89 3.16
N TYR A 140 7.17 -4.92 2.28
CA TYR A 140 6.24 -3.83 2.03
C TYR A 140 4.89 -4.33 1.47
N HIS A 141 4.88 -5.24 0.49
CA HIS A 141 3.63 -5.82 -0.01
C HIS A 141 2.92 -6.70 1.03
N THR A 142 3.67 -7.33 1.93
CA THR A 142 3.08 -8.05 3.08
C THR A 142 2.39 -7.08 4.04
N TYR A 143 3.00 -5.92 4.31
CA TYR A 143 2.40 -4.84 5.09
C TYR A 143 1.13 -4.27 4.41
N LEU A 144 1.15 -4.06 3.09
CA LEU A 144 -0.04 -3.60 2.36
C LEU A 144 -1.22 -4.59 2.48
N ILE A 145 -0.94 -5.90 2.40
CA ILE A 145 -1.94 -6.94 2.64
C ILE A 145 -2.44 -6.89 4.09
N TRP A 146 -1.54 -6.72 5.07
CA TRP A 146 -1.92 -6.57 6.47
C TRP A 146 -2.83 -5.37 6.71
N ALA A 147 -2.55 -4.22 6.09
CA ALA A 147 -3.34 -3.00 6.21
C ALA A 147 -4.57 -2.93 5.28
N GLY A 148 -4.83 -3.96 4.45
CA GLY A 148 -6.00 -4.00 3.57
C GLY A 148 -5.97 -3.04 2.37
N MET A 149 -4.79 -2.49 2.04
CA MET A 149 -4.65 -1.43 1.04
C MET A 149 -3.73 -1.81 -0.11
N THR A 150 -3.78 -1.03 -1.18
CA THR A 150 -2.84 -1.06 -2.32
C THR A 150 -1.76 -0.01 -2.14
N THR A 151 -0.68 -0.07 -2.92
CA THR A 151 0.34 1.00 -2.95
C THR A 151 -0.29 2.35 -3.27
N ASN A 152 -1.17 2.42 -4.27
CA ASN A 152 -1.88 3.65 -4.63
C ASN A 152 -2.75 4.20 -3.49
N GLU A 153 -3.40 3.34 -2.71
CA GLU A 153 -4.19 3.77 -1.54
C GLU A 153 -3.30 4.19 -0.38
N SER A 154 -2.14 3.55 -0.19
CA SER A 154 -1.19 3.93 0.86
C SER A 154 -0.68 5.37 0.72
N ALA A 155 -0.49 5.84 -0.53
CA ALA A 155 -0.15 7.23 -0.80
C ALA A 155 -1.28 8.17 -0.33
N LYS A 156 -2.53 7.86 -0.69
CA LYS A 156 -3.70 8.64 -0.26
C LYS A 156 -3.90 8.62 1.25
N TRP A 157 -3.64 7.49 1.91
CA TRP A 157 -3.65 7.41 3.38
C TRP A 157 -2.54 8.23 4.02
N SER A 158 -1.44 8.50 3.32
CA SER A 158 -0.39 9.42 3.78
C SER A 158 -0.91 10.85 3.79
N ASP A 159 -1.60 11.27 2.72
CA ASP A 159 -2.22 12.60 2.64
C ASP A 159 -3.21 12.81 3.81
N TRP A 160 -4.10 11.84 4.04
CA TRP A 160 -5.01 11.85 5.20
C TRP A 160 -4.28 11.90 6.55
N LYS A 161 -3.11 11.26 6.67
CA LYS A 161 -2.33 11.29 7.90
C LYS A 161 -1.77 12.68 8.17
N GLU A 162 -1.37 13.40 7.13
CA GLU A 162 -0.93 14.80 7.21
C GLU A 162 -2.11 15.69 7.60
N ASP A 163 -3.27 15.54 6.95
CA ASP A 163 -4.48 16.31 7.27
C ASP A 163 -4.96 16.10 8.72
N VAL A 164 -4.88 14.87 9.24
CA VAL A 164 -5.19 14.57 10.65
C VAL A 164 -4.17 15.21 11.58
N ALA A 165 -2.88 15.20 11.23
CA ALA A 165 -1.83 15.81 12.04
C ALA A 165 -1.99 17.34 12.14
N ASP A 166 -2.48 17.95 11.07
CA ASP A 166 -2.77 19.39 10.98
C ASP A 166 -4.12 19.77 11.62
N GLY A 167 -4.91 18.78 12.07
CA GLY A 167 -6.20 19.01 12.74
C GLY A 167 -7.34 19.43 11.80
N MET A 168 -7.20 19.13 10.50
CA MET A 168 -8.15 19.51 9.44
C MET A 168 -9.32 18.53 9.29
N VAL A 169 -9.26 17.38 9.95
CA VAL A 169 -10.21 16.29 9.78
C VAL A 169 -11.22 16.22 10.91
N PHE A 170 -12.50 16.21 10.55
CA PHE A 170 -13.62 16.01 11.48
C PHE A 170 -14.46 14.80 11.07
N LYS A 171 -15.02 14.12 12.07
CA LYS A 171 -15.88 12.94 11.89
C LYS A 171 -17.25 13.12 12.53
N SER A 172 -18.25 12.50 11.93
CA SER A 172 -19.60 12.34 12.47
C SER A 172 -20.19 11.00 12.00
N THR A 173 -21.39 10.64 12.48
CA THR A 173 -22.12 9.47 11.99
C THR A 173 -23.00 9.84 10.79
N LYS A 174 -23.36 8.89 9.92
CA LYS A 174 -24.25 9.18 8.79
C LYS A 174 -25.62 9.66 9.26
N ALA A 175 -26.12 9.08 10.35
CA ALA A 175 -27.41 9.45 10.92
C ALA A 175 -27.44 10.92 11.37
N GLU A 176 -26.36 11.41 12.00
CA GLU A 176 -26.26 12.80 12.44
C GLU A 176 -25.94 13.74 11.28
N ALA A 177 -24.95 13.41 10.45
CA ALA A 177 -24.48 14.26 9.35
C ALA A 177 -25.54 14.49 8.26
N TYR A 178 -26.35 13.48 7.97
CA TYR A 178 -27.37 13.55 6.91
C TYR A 178 -28.81 13.57 7.43
N GLY A 179 -29.08 13.20 8.69
CA GLY A 179 -30.42 13.24 9.28
C GLY A 179 -31.48 12.56 8.41
N ASN A 180 -32.56 13.30 8.08
CA ASN A 180 -33.62 12.88 7.15
C ASN A 180 -33.40 13.37 5.70
N SER A 181 -32.19 13.84 5.37
CA SER A 181 -31.87 14.38 4.04
C SER A 181 -32.07 13.33 2.93
N PRO A 182 -32.58 13.72 1.75
CA PRO A 182 -32.60 12.84 0.57
C PRO A 182 -31.21 12.26 0.23
N LEU A 183 -30.13 12.96 0.58
CA LEU A 183 -28.74 12.53 0.39
C LEU A 183 -28.39 11.25 1.18
N LEU A 184 -29.15 10.92 2.23
CA LEU A 184 -28.97 9.67 2.98
C LEU A 184 -29.36 8.45 2.14
N ARG A 185 -30.32 8.60 1.20
CA ARG A 185 -30.63 7.55 0.20
C ARG A 185 -29.55 7.43 -0.87
N GLU A 186 -28.93 8.55 -1.25
CA GLU A 186 -27.78 8.56 -2.17
C GLU A 186 -26.50 8.01 -1.51
N TYR A 187 -26.45 8.00 -0.18
CA TYR A 187 -25.41 7.34 0.60
C TYR A 187 -25.60 5.82 0.70
N GLN A 188 -26.81 5.29 0.49
CA GLN A 188 -26.99 3.84 0.38
C GLN A 188 -26.31 3.36 -0.90
N SER A 189 -25.02 3.04 -0.78
CA SER A 189 -24.24 2.42 -1.85
C SER A 189 -25.05 1.26 -2.43
N PRO A 190 -25.07 1.08 -3.76
CA PRO A 190 -25.67 -0.09 -4.38
C PRO A 190 -25.21 -1.34 -3.62
N GLN A 191 -26.09 -2.32 -3.40
CA GLN A 191 -25.70 -3.53 -2.66
C GLN A 191 -24.45 -4.15 -3.28
N THR A 192 -23.30 -3.96 -2.62
CA THR A 192 -22.05 -4.61 -2.99
C THR A 192 -21.94 -5.92 -2.24
N SER A 193 -21.19 -6.88 -2.78
CA SER A 193 -20.89 -8.13 -2.08
C SER A 193 -19.86 -7.95 -0.96
N TRP A 194 -19.41 -6.71 -0.69
CA TRP A 194 -18.35 -6.44 0.28
C TRP A 194 -18.88 -6.54 1.72
N PRO A 195 -18.20 -7.25 2.62
CA PRO A 195 -18.77 -7.61 3.93
C PRO A 195 -18.65 -6.53 5.01
N VAL A 196 -17.91 -5.45 4.76
CA VAL A 196 -17.62 -4.38 5.73
C VAL A 196 -18.23 -3.07 5.26
N ASN A 197 -18.89 -2.37 6.18
CA ASN A 197 -19.39 -1.01 5.98
C ASN A 197 -18.99 -0.18 7.20
N SER A 198 -18.77 1.13 7.00
CA SER A 198 -18.60 2.10 8.08
C SER A 198 -19.82 3.01 8.16
N ASP A 199 -20.17 3.45 9.36
CA ASP A 199 -21.17 4.52 9.60
C ASP A 199 -20.53 5.91 9.72
N GLN A 200 -19.20 5.99 9.52
CA GLN A 200 -18.44 7.22 9.63
C GLN A 200 -18.62 8.11 8.41
N VAL A 201 -18.72 9.41 8.66
CA VAL A 201 -18.59 10.48 7.67
C VAL A 201 -17.42 11.35 8.06
N LEU A 202 -16.50 11.58 7.12
CA LEU A 202 -15.33 12.43 7.30
C LEU A 202 -15.45 13.69 6.46
N VAL A 203 -15.10 14.81 7.04
CA VAL A 203 -15.00 16.10 6.36
C VAL A 203 -13.64 16.74 6.59
N LEU A 204 -13.18 17.46 5.58
CA LEU A 204 -11.95 18.25 5.57
C LEU A 204 -12.31 19.74 5.66
N THR A 205 -11.60 20.44 6.55
CA THR A 205 -11.70 21.88 6.75
C THR A 205 -10.32 22.51 6.73
N GLU A 206 -10.25 23.84 6.62
CA GLU A 206 -8.99 24.61 6.74
C GLU A 206 -8.54 24.78 8.21
N GLY A 207 -8.73 23.75 9.05
CA GLY A 207 -8.38 23.73 10.48
C GLY A 207 -9.46 24.25 11.43
N GLU A 208 -10.46 24.98 10.93
CA GLU A 208 -11.60 25.45 11.72
C GLU A 208 -12.71 24.38 11.81
N PRO A 209 -13.38 24.21 12.97
CA PRO A 209 -14.50 23.29 13.10
C PRO A 209 -15.66 23.59 12.13
N PRO A 210 -16.39 22.58 11.64
CA PRO A 210 -17.61 22.79 10.86
C PRO A 210 -18.64 23.66 11.61
N ARG A 211 -19.19 24.67 10.93
CA ARG A 211 -20.24 25.55 11.48
C ARG A 211 -21.61 25.21 10.91
N VAL A 212 -22.66 25.43 11.69
CA VAL A 212 -24.04 25.15 11.30
C VAL A 212 -24.36 25.86 9.98
N GLY A 213 -24.86 25.10 9.00
CA GLY A 213 -25.17 25.60 7.66
C GLY A 213 -24.03 25.47 6.64
N PHE A 214 -22.94 24.76 6.95
CA PHE A 214 -21.94 24.39 5.95
C PHE A 214 -22.55 23.52 4.84
N VAL A 215 -21.90 23.53 3.67
CA VAL A 215 -22.33 22.76 2.50
C VAL A 215 -21.28 21.73 2.12
N PHE A 216 -21.70 20.48 1.89
CA PHE A 216 -20.83 19.41 1.40
C PHE A 216 -20.40 19.64 -0.05
N SER A 217 -19.14 19.34 -0.34
CA SER A 217 -18.73 19.05 -1.71
C SER A 217 -19.35 17.72 -2.17
N LEU A 218 -19.68 17.62 -3.47
CA LEU A 218 -20.29 16.41 -4.05
C LEU A 218 -19.24 15.33 -4.38
N ASP A 219 -18.00 15.73 -4.65
CA ASP A 219 -16.96 14.84 -5.16
C ASP A 219 -15.72 14.73 -4.25
N SER A 220 -15.69 15.48 -3.14
CA SER A 220 -14.60 15.49 -2.16
C SER A 220 -15.13 15.52 -0.72
N ASN A 221 -14.21 15.33 0.24
CA ASN A 221 -14.52 15.47 1.67
C ASN A 221 -14.53 16.93 2.15
N GLU A 222 -14.22 17.88 1.28
CA GLU A 222 -14.17 19.30 1.64
C GLU A 222 -15.57 19.84 1.92
N ILE A 223 -15.65 20.76 2.87
CA ILE A 223 -16.86 21.53 3.14
C ILE A 223 -16.66 23.00 2.86
N ARG A 224 -17.73 23.67 2.46
CA ARG A 224 -17.78 25.14 2.39
C ARG A 224 -18.47 25.66 3.62
N GLN A 225 -17.70 26.39 4.44
CA GLN A 225 -18.22 27.09 5.60
C GLN A 225 -19.23 28.17 5.16
N PRO A 226 -20.24 28.49 5.99
CA PRO A 226 -21.19 29.57 5.69
C PRO A 226 -20.48 30.92 5.58
N ASN A 227 -21.03 31.82 4.76
CA ASN A 227 -20.49 33.19 4.62
C ASN A 227 -20.64 34.03 5.91
N ASP A 228 -21.53 33.60 6.81
CA ASP A 228 -21.71 34.19 8.13
C ASP A 228 -20.66 33.64 9.11
N GLY A 229 -19.63 34.45 9.37
CA GLY A 229 -18.53 34.09 10.28
C GLY A 229 -18.95 33.94 11.75
N GLU A 230 -20.16 34.37 12.12
CA GLU A 230 -20.71 34.21 13.47
C GLU A 230 -21.55 32.93 13.63
N ALA A 231 -21.74 32.16 12.57
CA ALA A 231 -22.49 30.91 12.64
C ALA A 231 -21.92 29.98 13.73
N PRO A 232 -22.78 29.39 14.59
CA PRO A 232 -22.32 28.56 15.70
C PRO A 232 -21.61 27.30 15.20
N ILE A 233 -20.67 26.79 16.00
CA ILE A 233 -19.99 25.52 15.72
C ILE A 233 -21.00 24.37 15.78
N ASP A 234 -20.94 23.47 14.81
CA ASP A 234 -21.76 22.28 14.77
C ASP A 234 -21.09 21.14 15.56
N HIS A 235 -21.59 20.89 16.77
CA HIS A 235 -21.00 19.95 17.72
C HIS A 235 -21.20 18.47 17.36
N ILE A 236 -21.97 18.14 16.31
CA ILE A 236 -22.05 16.76 15.81
C ILE A 236 -20.73 16.30 15.16
N TRP A 237 -19.86 17.26 14.81
CA TRP A 237 -18.56 17.02 14.23
C TRP A 237 -17.48 17.03 15.31
N THR A 238 -16.74 15.93 15.39
CA THR A 238 -15.65 15.75 16.35
C THR A 238 -14.31 15.69 15.63
N PRO A 239 -13.26 16.36 16.12
CA PRO A 239 -11.95 16.33 15.48
C PRO A 239 -11.35 14.92 15.57
N VAL A 240 -10.79 14.45 14.46
CA VAL A 240 -10.03 13.20 14.41
C VAL A 240 -8.62 13.47 14.93
N ARG A 241 -8.16 12.71 15.93
CA ARG A 241 -6.83 12.89 16.54
C ARG A 241 -5.81 11.86 16.07
N SER A 242 -6.28 10.75 15.52
CA SER A 242 -5.41 9.66 15.05
C SER A 242 -6.01 8.93 13.86
N MET A 243 -5.14 8.45 12.97
CA MET A 243 -5.54 7.53 11.88
C MET A 243 -6.24 6.26 12.37
N ARG A 244 -6.06 5.86 13.63
CA ARG A 244 -6.78 4.72 14.23
C ARG A 244 -8.28 4.96 14.38
N GLU A 245 -8.72 6.20 14.31
CA GLU A 245 -10.12 6.58 14.42
C GLU A 245 -10.83 6.62 13.06
N ILE A 246 -10.11 6.42 11.96
CA ILE A 246 -10.65 6.39 10.61
C ILE A 246 -10.86 4.93 10.19
N ASP A 247 -12.06 4.62 9.74
CA ASP A 247 -12.39 3.27 9.30
C ASP A 247 -11.85 3.01 7.88
N ASN A 248 -10.93 2.05 7.75
CA ASN A 248 -10.59 1.49 6.45
C ASN A 248 -11.54 0.33 6.13
N ILE A 249 -12.64 0.62 5.43
CA ILE A 249 -13.63 -0.41 5.07
C ILE A 249 -13.08 -1.52 4.18
N TYR A 250 -11.92 -1.32 3.55
CA TYR A 250 -11.28 -2.32 2.70
C TYR A 250 -10.37 -3.29 3.47
N ASP A 251 -10.12 -3.04 4.75
CA ASP A 251 -9.40 -3.95 5.62
C ASP A 251 -10.34 -5.03 6.18
N LEU A 252 -10.08 -6.28 5.80
CA LEU A 252 -10.78 -7.47 6.28
C LEU A 252 -10.03 -8.19 7.41
N GLY A 253 -8.86 -7.67 7.81
CA GLY A 253 -7.87 -8.36 8.61
C GLY A 253 -6.93 -9.21 7.76
N PHE A 254 -5.69 -9.36 8.23
CA PHE A 254 -4.56 -9.93 7.47
C PHE A 254 -4.91 -11.22 6.70
N TRP A 255 -5.53 -12.21 7.34
CA TRP A 255 -5.81 -13.50 6.70
C TRP A 255 -6.87 -13.40 5.60
N ASP A 256 -7.91 -12.59 5.80
CA ASP A 256 -8.95 -12.40 4.78
C ASP A 256 -8.46 -11.48 3.66
N ASN A 257 -7.62 -10.49 3.95
CA ASN A 257 -6.93 -9.68 2.94
C ASN A 257 -6.00 -10.53 2.08
N LEU A 258 -5.28 -11.47 2.69
CA LEU A 258 -4.43 -12.42 1.99
C LEU A 258 -5.27 -13.30 1.06
N ARG A 259 -6.34 -13.93 1.57
CA ARG A 259 -7.28 -14.73 0.77
C ARG A 259 -7.84 -13.93 -0.42
N HIS A 260 -8.30 -12.71 -0.16
CA HIS A 260 -8.84 -11.82 -1.18
C HIS A 260 -7.77 -11.46 -2.24
N SER A 261 -6.52 -11.29 -1.85
CA SER A 261 -5.39 -11.06 -2.76
C SER A 261 -5.08 -12.26 -3.67
N PHE A 262 -5.46 -13.48 -3.26
CA PHE A 262 -5.41 -14.68 -4.10
C PHE A 262 -6.72 -14.97 -4.85
N GLY A 263 -7.72 -14.08 -4.75
CA GLY A 263 -9.02 -14.24 -5.40
C GLY A 263 -9.98 -15.21 -4.68
N LEU A 264 -9.65 -15.61 -3.45
CA LEU A 264 -10.52 -16.43 -2.61
C LEU A 264 -11.52 -15.53 -1.86
N PRO A 265 -12.76 -15.99 -1.65
CA PRO A 265 -13.73 -15.24 -0.84
C PRO A 265 -13.25 -15.10 0.61
N ALA A 266 -13.54 -13.95 1.21
CA ALA A 266 -13.34 -13.72 2.64
C ALA A 266 -14.24 -14.67 3.43
N ARG A 267 -13.79 -15.11 4.61
CA ARG A 267 -14.68 -15.86 5.50
C ARG A 267 -15.78 -14.89 5.96
N ARG A 268 -17.05 -15.22 5.72
CA ARG A 268 -18.14 -14.52 6.40
C ARG A 268 -17.91 -14.68 7.90
N LYS A 269 -17.74 -13.58 8.63
CA LYS A 269 -17.87 -13.61 10.08
C LYS A 269 -19.28 -14.13 10.36
N MET A 270 -19.38 -15.36 10.86
CA MET A 270 -20.59 -15.79 11.55
C MET A 270 -20.64 -14.93 12.81
N SER A 271 -21.56 -13.98 12.83
CA SER A 271 -21.89 -13.19 14.02
C SER A 271 -22.32 -14.09 15.16
#